data_AF-A0A178MY23-F1
#
_entry.id   AF-A0A178MY23-F1
#
_cell.length_a   1.000
_cell.length_b   1.000
_cell.length_c   1.000
_cell.angle_alpha   90.00
_cell.angle_beta   90.00
_cell.angle_gamma   90.00
#
_symmetry.space_group_name_H-M   'P 1'
#
loop_
_entity.id
_entity.type
_entity.pdbx_description
1 polymer ?
#
loop_
_entity_poly.entity_id
_entity_poly.type
_entity_poly.pdbx_seq_one_letter_code
_entity_poly.pdbx_strand_id
1 'polypeptide(L)'
;MARKGYALNKMCYSFNSEENRQEFLADPAAYCDKFALNDEQKKAVLSLQVLDMLAAGGNAYFIAKLGGIYKLDMQDVGAQQTGVTKEEFMAKLVEAGRN
;
A
#
# COMPACT_ATOMS: atom_id res chain seq x y z
N MET A 1 4.14 17.30 5.36
CA MET A 1 3.82 15.89 5.02
C MET A 1 4.15 14.89 6.14
N ALA A 2 5.33 14.93 6.77
CA ALA A 2 5.72 13.93 7.80
C ALA A 2 4.77 13.82 9.03
N ARG A 3 4.10 14.90 9.46
CA ARG A 3 3.09 14.82 10.53
C ARG A 3 1.78 14.13 10.09
N LYS A 4 1.37 14.28 8.82
CA LYS A 4 0.11 13.70 8.31
C LYS A 4 0.18 12.18 8.33
N GLY A 5 1.27 11.61 7.81
CA GLY A 5 1.42 10.16 7.67
C GLY A 5 2.12 9.45 8.82
N TYR A 6 2.34 10.07 9.99
CA TYR A 6 3.13 9.44 11.04
C TYR A 6 2.55 8.09 11.49
N ALA A 7 1.24 8.02 11.75
CA ALA A 7 0.54 6.80 12.15
C ALA A 7 0.67 5.69 11.07
N LEU A 8 0.33 6.02 9.82
CA LEU A 8 0.47 5.13 8.67
C LEU A 8 1.90 4.61 8.50
N ASN A 9 2.91 5.49 8.51
CA ASN A 9 4.31 5.09 8.33
C ASN A 9 4.80 4.23 9.50
N LYS A 10 4.39 4.55 10.74
CA LYS A 10 4.74 3.76 11.93
C LYS A 10 4.11 2.36 11.89
N MET A 11 2.86 2.25 11.44
CA MET A 11 2.20 0.98 11.20
C MET A 11 2.95 0.17 10.13
N CYS A 12 3.21 0.76 8.97
CA CYS A 12 3.97 0.08 7.93
C CYS A 12 5.38 -0.34 8.37
N TYR A 13 6.03 0.41 9.27
CA TYR A 13 7.31 0.02 9.86
C TYR A 13 7.21 -1.20 10.79
N SER A 14 6.08 -1.43 11.47
CA SER A 14 5.92 -2.58 12.37
C SER A 14 6.01 -3.92 11.63
N PHE A 15 5.66 -3.93 10.34
CA PHE A 15 5.71 -5.11 9.46
C PHE A 15 7.11 -5.64 9.16
N ASN A 16 8.16 -5.09 9.76
CA ASN A 16 9.46 -5.78 9.80
C ASN A 16 9.38 -7.09 10.60
N SER A 17 8.52 -7.17 11.63
CA SER A 17 8.27 -8.39 12.40
C SER A 17 7.23 -9.28 11.71
N GLU A 18 7.47 -10.60 11.70
CA GLU A 18 6.54 -11.59 11.17
C GLU A 18 5.27 -11.66 12.02
N GLU A 19 5.41 -11.58 13.33
CA GLU A 19 4.31 -11.60 14.28
C GLU A 19 3.33 -10.45 14.00
N ASN A 20 3.86 -9.25 13.71
CA ASN A 20 3.05 -8.09 13.32
C ASN A 20 2.34 -8.28 11.98
N ARG A 21 2.98 -8.96 11.01
CA ARG A 21 2.33 -9.29 9.73
C ARG A 21 1.17 -10.25 9.94
N GLN A 22 1.35 -11.27 10.78
CA GLN A 22 0.29 -12.22 11.11
C GLN A 22 -0.85 -11.58 11.90
N GLU A 23 -0.54 -10.71 12.86
CA GLU A 23 -1.56 -9.96 13.61
C GLU A 23 -2.39 -9.07 12.67
N PHE A 24 -1.73 -8.38 11.73
CA PHE A 24 -2.41 -7.58 10.73
C PHE A 24 -3.28 -8.42 9.78
N LEU A 25 -2.80 -9.59 9.34
CA LEU A 25 -3.58 -10.49 8.48
C LEU A 25 -4.82 -11.07 9.19
N ALA A 26 -4.77 -11.25 10.51
CA ALA A 26 -5.88 -11.76 11.29
C ALA A 26 -7.05 -10.76 11.38
N ASP A 27 -6.75 -9.47 11.56
CA ASP A 27 -7.75 -8.39 11.53
C ASP A 27 -7.11 -7.05 11.07
N PRO A 28 -7.11 -6.79 9.75
CA PRO A 28 -6.50 -5.57 9.22
C PRO A 28 -7.12 -4.28 9.77
N ALA A 29 -8.44 -4.28 10.02
CA ALA A 29 -9.15 -3.11 10.48
C ALA A 29 -8.79 -2.79 11.94
N ALA A 30 -8.78 -3.79 12.82
CA ALA A 30 -8.37 -3.61 14.21
C ALA A 30 -6.89 -3.22 14.31
N TYR A 31 -6.02 -3.75 13.44
CA TYR A 31 -4.61 -3.36 13.41
C TYR A 31 -4.41 -1.91 12.99
N CYS A 32 -5.21 -1.40 12.03
CA CYS A 32 -5.21 0.02 11.70
C CYS A 32 -5.61 0.89 12.91
N ASP A 33 -6.61 0.45 13.68
CA ASP A 33 -7.09 1.16 14.88
C ASP A 33 -6.03 1.19 15.99
N LYS A 34 -5.29 0.09 16.18
CA LYS A 34 -4.14 -0.01 17.12
C LYS A 34 -3.07 1.06 16.86
N PHE A 35 -2.90 1.48 15.61
CA PHE A 35 -1.95 2.52 15.22
C PHE A 35 -2.56 3.92 15.10
N ALA A 36 -3.85 4.07 15.41
CA ALA A 36 -4.61 5.32 15.32
C ALA A 36 -4.56 5.94 13.91
N LEU A 37 -4.69 5.10 12.87
CA LEU A 37 -4.93 5.60 11.52
C LEU A 37 -6.27 6.33 11.50
N ASN A 38 -6.31 7.48 10.83
CA ASN A 38 -7.58 8.16 10.55
C ASN A 38 -8.36 7.44 9.44
N ASP A 39 -9.60 7.85 9.20
CA ASP A 39 -10.48 7.21 8.22
C ASP A 39 -9.89 7.18 6.79
N GLU A 40 -9.23 8.26 6.37
CA GLU A 40 -8.55 8.37 5.07
C GLU A 40 -7.45 7.30 4.94
N GLN A 41 -6.58 7.19 5.94
CA GLN A 41 -5.47 6.24 5.99
C GLN A 41 -5.96 4.79 6.08
N LYS A 42 -6.94 4.53 6.96
CA LYS A 42 -7.52 3.20 7.14
C LYS A 42 -8.17 2.72 5.85
N LYS A 43 -8.96 3.57 5.19
CA LYS A 43 -9.55 3.25 3.87
C LYS A 43 -8.47 2.93 2.83
N ALA A 44 -7.42 3.75 2.75
CA ALA A 44 -6.32 3.53 1.81
C ALA A 44 -5.64 2.16 2.06
N VAL A 45 -5.31 1.84 3.31
CA VAL A 45 -4.71 0.56 3.70
C VAL A 45 -5.59 -0.63 3.35
N LEU A 46 -6.87 -0.59 3.73
CA LEU A 46 -7.80 -1.71 3.50
C LEU A 46 -8.13 -1.92 2.02
N SER A 47 -8.07 -0.87 1.21
CA SER A 47 -8.26 -0.96 -0.24
C SER A 47 -7.03 -1.41 -1.02
N LEU A 48 -5.85 -1.47 -0.38
CA LEU A 48 -4.55 -1.73 -1.03
C LEU A 48 -4.18 -0.76 -2.15
N GLN A 49 -4.81 0.42 -2.18
CA GLN A 49 -4.49 1.49 -3.10
C GLN A 49 -3.24 2.24 -2.63
N VAL A 50 -2.09 1.92 -3.22
CA VAL A 50 -0.79 2.51 -2.90
C VAL A 50 -0.80 4.02 -3.14
N LEU A 51 -1.48 4.49 -4.19
CA LEU A 51 -1.61 5.92 -4.48
C LEU A 51 -2.39 6.67 -3.39
N ASP A 52 -3.44 6.05 -2.85
CA ASP A 52 -4.22 6.63 -1.76
C ASP A 52 -3.39 6.69 -0.47
N MET A 53 -2.57 5.67 -0.21
CA MET A 53 -1.65 5.67 0.94
C MET A 53 -0.61 6.80 0.84
N LEU A 54 -0.08 7.06 -0.36
CA LEU A 54 0.84 8.17 -0.62
C LEU A 54 0.13 9.52 -0.41
N ALA A 55 -1.08 9.69 -0.94
CA ALA A 55 -1.89 10.90 -0.75
C ALA A 55 -2.26 11.14 0.74
N ALA A 56 -2.48 10.06 1.49
CA ALA A 56 -2.71 10.07 2.93
C ALA A 56 -1.46 10.41 3.77
N GLY A 57 -0.32 10.68 3.13
CA GLY A 57 0.93 11.12 3.74
C GLY A 57 1.94 10.00 3.99
N GLY A 58 1.66 8.79 3.49
CA GLY A 58 2.59 7.67 3.57
C GLY A 58 3.83 7.88 2.71
N ASN A 59 4.93 7.28 3.12
CA ASN A 59 6.17 7.26 2.38
C ASN A 59 6.36 5.89 1.72
N ALA A 60 6.74 5.88 0.44
CA ALA A 60 6.84 4.68 -0.37
C ALA A 60 7.70 3.55 0.26
N TYR A 61 8.79 3.88 0.96
CA TYR A 61 9.67 2.87 1.58
C TYR A 61 9.03 2.16 2.78
N PHE A 62 8.10 2.82 3.46
CA PHE A 62 7.31 2.18 4.51
C PHE A 62 6.15 1.40 3.90
N ILE A 63 5.40 2.02 2.98
CA ILE A 63 4.27 1.36 2.28
C ILE A 63 4.70 0.05 1.60
N ALA A 64 5.91 0.00 1.04
CA ALA A 64 6.46 -1.23 0.45
C ALA A 64 6.47 -2.44 1.40
N LYS A 65 6.52 -2.24 2.73
CA LYS A 65 6.44 -3.34 3.72
C LYS A 65 5.04 -3.94 3.78
N LEU A 66 4.00 -3.10 3.70
CA LEU A 66 2.61 -3.55 3.56
C LEU A 66 2.42 -4.22 2.19
N GLY A 67 2.93 -3.59 1.12
CA GLY A 67 2.87 -4.16 -0.24
C GLY A 67 3.49 -5.55 -0.31
N GLY A 68 4.60 -5.79 0.42
CA GLY A 68 5.23 -7.10 0.53
C GLY A 68 4.35 -8.19 1.17
N ILE A 69 3.42 -7.83 2.06
CA ILE A 69 2.46 -8.80 2.67
C ILE A 69 1.53 -9.36 1.59
N TYR A 70 1.05 -8.49 0.69
CA TYR A 70 0.12 -8.85 -0.40
C TYR A 70 0.79 -9.11 -1.75
N LYS A 71 2.13 -9.10 -1.79
CA LYS A 71 2.94 -9.28 -3.00
C LYS A 71 2.61 -8.27 -4.11
N LEU A 72 2.29 -7.03 -3.72
CA LEU A 72 2.10 -5.94 -4.68
C LEU A 72 3.42 -5.62 -5.38
N ASP A 73 3.37 -5.41 -6.70
CA ASP A 73 4.51 -5.04 -7.53
C ASP A 73 4.29 -3.70 -8.26
N MET A 74 5.28 -3.31 -9.07
CA MET A 74 5.22 -2.05 -9.81
C MET A 74 4.17 -2.05 -10.92
N GLN A 75 3.73 -3.22 -11.40
CA GLN A 75 2.64 -3.33 -12.37
C GLN A 75 1.29 -3.09 -11.69
N ASP A 76 1.11 -3.53 -10.44
CA ASP A 76 -0.07 -3.16 -9.64
C ASP A 76 -0.15 -1.64 -9.45
N VAL A 77 0.96 -1.00 -9.09
CA VAL A 77 1.01 0.46 -8.94
C VAL A 77 0.77 1.17 -10.26
N GLY A 78 1.36 0.70 -11.36
CA GLY A 78 1.15 1.26 -12.69
C GLY A 78 -0.30 1.14 -13.18
N ALA A 79 -0.97 0.03 -12.88
CA ALA A 79 -2.39 -0.15 -13.12
C ALA A 79 -3.24 0.86 -12.32
N GLN A 80 -2.95 1.04 -11.03
CA GLN A 80 -3.60 2.06 -10.20
C GLN A 80 -3.41 3.48 -10.77
N GLN A 81 -2.21 3.81 -11.28
CA GLN A 81 -1.91 5.14 -11.86
C GLN A 81 -2.66 5.42 -13.15
N THR A 82 -2.97 4.38 -13.91
CA THR A 82 -3.56 4.48 -15.25
C THR A 82 -5.06 4.17 -15.27
N GLY A 83 -5.61 3.69 -14.16
CA GLY A 83 -7.02 3.34 -14.02
C GLY A 83 -7.43 2.11 -14.86
N VAL A 84 -6.48 1.28 -15.27
CA VAL A 84 -6.72 0.03 -16.02
C VAL A 84 -6.43 -1.19 -15.15
N THR A 85 -6.77 -2.40 -15.62
CA THR A 85 -6.37 -3.62 -14.91
C THR A 85 -4.86 -3.86 -15.00
N LYS A 86 -4.34 -4.73 -14.14
CA LYS A 86 -2.93 -5.17 -14.21
C LYS A 86 -2.60 -5.81 -15.55
N GLU A 87 -3.50 -6.65 -16.10
CA GLU A 87 -3.25 -7.26 -17.41
C GLU A 87 -3.20 -6.23 -18.53
N GLU A 88 -4.12 -5.26 -18.52
CA GLU A 88 -4.14 -4.17 -19.51
C GLU A 88 -2.87 -3.31 -19.40
N PHE A 89 -2.41 -3.01 -18.19
CA PHE A 89 -1.17 -2.28 -17.97
C PHE A 89 0.05 -3.06 -18.48
N MET A 90 0.12 -4.37 -18.19
CA MET A 90 1.20 -5.23 -18.69
C MET A 90 1.21 -5.32 -20.21
N ALA A 91 0.04 -5.42 -20.86
CA ALA A 91 -0.06 -5.43 -22.31
C ALA A 91 0.50 -4.15 -22.94
N LYS A 92 0.20 -2.99 -22.35
CA LYS A 92 0.76 -1.69 -22.77
C LYS A 92 2.28 -1.64 -22.62
N LEU A 93 2.84 -2.20 -21.55
CA LEU A 93 4.31 -2.26 -21.36
C LEU A 93 4.98 -3.13 -22.43
N VAL A 94 4.40 -4.30 -22.75
CA VAL A 94 4.90 -5.18 -23.81
C VAL A 94 4.84 -4.49 -25.18
N GLU A 95 3.76 -3.78 -25.48
CA GLU A 95 3.61 -3.01 -26.72
C GLU A 95 4.66 -1.89 -26.82
N ALA A 96 4.86 -1.13 -25.74
CA ALA A 96 5.84 -0.04 -25.70
C ALA A 96 7.30 -0.51 -25.89
N GLY A 97 7.64 -1.71 -25.39
CA GLY A 97 8.99 -2.28 -25.50
C GLY A 97 9.30 -2.97 -26.83
N ARG A 98 8.36 -3.01 -27.78
CA ARG A 98 8.56 -3.56 -29.14
C ARG A 98 9.12 -2.54 -30.13
N ASN A 99 9.24 -1.27 -29.73
CA ASN A 99 9.84 -0.17 -30.49
C ASN A 99 11.28 0.08 -30.04
#